data_AF-A0A8D1RCW0-F1
#
_entry.id   AF-A0A8D1RCW0-F1
#
_cell.length_a   1.000
_cell.length_b   1.000
_cell.length_c   1.000
_cell.angle_alpha   90.00
_cell.angle_beta   90.00
_cell.angle_gamma   90.00
#
_symmetry.space_group_name_H-M   'P 1'
#
loop_
_entity.id
_entity.type
_entity.pdbx_description
1 polymer ?
#
loop_
_entity_poly.entity_id
_entity_poly.type
_entity_poly.pdbx_seq_one_letter_code
_entity_poly.pdbx_strand_id
1 'polypeptide(L)'
;AYGSSQARSQVTILDNWPGYDLNLFTYPQHYYGDLEYVLIPHGIIVDRIERLAKDIMKDIGYCDIMVLCVLKGGYKFCADLVEHLKSISRNSDRFVSMKVDFIRLKSYRNDQSMDEMQIIGGEDLSTLAGKLNLSVLFAKDVVGTGRTMKALLSSIEKYKPNMIKVALYLFKLCSFFFPLSPCSDAGFEIPNLFVVGYALDYNEYFRDLNILHICACIPILHVYVYAYTYRYVYTHIDTYVFK
;
A
#
# COMPACT_ATOMS: atom_id res chain seq x y z
N ALA A 1 -29.04 5.55 17.89
CA ALA A 1 -28.25 4.62 18.71
C ALA A 1 -26.96 4.33 17.98
N TYR A 2 -25.88 5.04 18.32
CA TYR A 2 -24.56 4.81 17.73
C TYR A 2 -23.99 3.55 18.37
N GLY A 3 -23.95 2.47 17.57
CA GLY A 3 -23.43 1.17 17.98
C GLY A 3 -21.98 1.28 18.43
N SER A 4 -21.67 0.56 19.50
CA SER A 4 -20.35 0.34 20.08
C SER A 4 -19.28 0.17 19.01
N SER A 5 -18.27 1.04 19.03
CA SER A 5 -17.05 0.92 18.24
C SER A 5 -16.27 -0.31 18.71
N GLN A 6 -16.55 -1.46 18.12
CA GLN A 6 -15.76 -2.67 18.30
C GLN A 6 -14.36 -2.34 17.75
N ALA A 7 -13.37 -2.25 18.63
CA ALA A 7 -11.99 -1.93 18.25
C ALA A 7 -11.53 -2.90 17.16
N ARG A 8 -11.29 -2.40 15.95
CA ARG A 8 -10.81 -3.19 14.82
C ARG A 8 -9.39 -3.67 15.15
N SER A 9 -9.21 -4.97 15.26
CA SER A 9 -7.98 -5.60 15.78
C SER A 9 -6.90 -5.62 14.69
N GLN A 10 -6.15 -4.53 14.54
CA GLN A 10 -4.89 -4.54 13.77
C GLN A 10 -3.79 -5.28 14.53
N VAL A 11 -2.82 -5.83 13.82
CA VAL A 11 -1.64 -6.46 14.44
C VAL A 11 -0.58 -5.38 14.64
N THR A 12 -0.33 -5.00 15.89
CA THR A 12 0.67 -3.99 16.23
C THR A 12 2.04 -4.64 16.44
N ILE A 13 3.02 -4.22 15.64
CA ILE A 13 4.44 -4.53 15.79
C ILE A 13 5.08 -3.37 16.57
N LEU A 14 5.69 -3.69 17.71
CA LEU A 14 6.28 -2.71 18.61
C LEU A 14 7.67 -2.26 18.14
N ASP A 15 8.11 -1.09 18.58
CA ASP A 15 9.43 -0.51 18.24
C ASP A 15 10.61 -1.40 18.67
N ASN A 16 10.44 -2.20 19.72
CA ASN A 16 11.45 -3.12 20.24
C ASN A 16 11.38 -4.53 19.62
N TRP A 17 10.56 -4.72 18.59
CA TRP A 17 10.43 -6.00 17.90
C TRP A 17 11.74 -6.34 17.17
N PRO A 18 12.43 -7.45 17.52
CA PRO A 18 13.74 -7.77 16.96
C PRO A 18 13.66 -8.34 15.53
N GLY A 19 12.46 -8.67 15.04
CA GLY A 19 12.30 -9.41 13.81
C GLY A 19 12.71 -10.88 13.93
N TYR A 20 12.77 -11.54 12.78
CA TYR A 20 13.31 -12.89 12.67
C TYR A 20 14.60 -12.90 11.83
N ASP A 21 15.51 -13.80 12.17
CA ASP A 21 16.76 -14.03 11.43
C ASP A 21 16.46 -14.51 10.00
N LEU A 22 17.11 -13.89 9.01
CA LEU A 22 17.01 -14.22 7.60
C LEU A 22 17.38 -15.67 7.30
N ASN A 23 18.32 -16.25 8.06
CA ASN A 23 18.79 -17.62 7.87
C ASN A 23 17.72 -18.69 8.16
N LEU A 24 16.63 -18.29 8.82
CA LEU A 24 15.49 -19.17 9.11
C LEU A 24 14.47 -19.21 7.97
N PHE A 25 14.66 -18.42 6.92
CA PHE A 25 13.70 -18.29 5.81
C PHE A 25 14.38 -18.43 4.45
N THR A 26 13.59 -18.83 3.46
CA THR A 26 14.01 -18.84 2.07
C THR A 26 13.68 -17.50 1.41
N TYR A 27 14.66 -16.88 0.76
CA TYR A 27 14.49 -15.67 -0.03
C TYR A 27 15.44 -15.68 -1.24
N PRO A 28 15.20 -14.86 -2.28
CA PRO A 28 16.03 -14.80 -3.47
C PRO A 28 17.48 -14.43 -3.13
N GLN A 29 18.42 -15.23 -3.64
CA GLN A 29 19.84 -15.12 -3.32
C GLN A 29 20.46 -13.79 -3.77
N HIS A 30 19.90 -13.12 -4.78
CA HIS A 30 20.40 -11.83 -5.24
C HIS A 30 20.14 -10.67 -4.26
N TYR A 31 19.40 -10.91 -3.17
CA TYR A 31 19.22 -9.97 -2.06
C TYR A 31 20.04 -10.32 -0.82
N TYR A 32 20.91 -11.33 -0.90
CA TYR A 32 21.79 -11.70 0.20
C TYR A 32 22.74 -10.56 0.54
N GLY A 33 22.70 -10.09 1.79
CA GLY A 33 23.50 -8.96 2.28
C GLY A 33 22.82 -7.58 2.19
N ASP A 34 21.68 -7.47 1.51
CA ASP A 34 20.93 -6.20 1.36
C ASP A 34 19.80 -6.03 2.39
N LEU A 35 19.50 -7.09 3.14
CA LEU A 35 18.41 -7.19 4.10
C LEU A 35 18.97 -7.35 5.51
N GLU A 36 18.31 -6.74 6.51
CA GLU A 36 18.76 -6.83 7.90
C GLU A 36 18.07 -7.97 8.64
N TYR A 37 16.73 -8.00 8.59
CA TYR A 37 15.91 -9.03 9.23
C TYR A 37 14.52 -9.14 8.57
N VAL A 38 13.82 -10.22 8.89
CA VAL A 38 12.40 -10.42 8.51
C VAL A 38 11.52 -9.72 9.53
N LEU A 39 10.76 -8.72 9.11
CA LEU A 39 9.79 -8.04 9.98
C LEU A 39 8.50 -8.86 10.10
N ILE A 40 7.94 -9.26 8.96
CA ILE A 40 6.69 -10.04 8.89
C ILE A 40 6.86 -11.18 7.87
N PRO A 41 6.88 -12.44 8.32
CA PRO A 41 6.87 -13.61 7.45
C PRO A 41 5.64 -13.66 6.54
N HIS A 42 5.81 -14.22 5.34
CA HIS A 42 4.73 -14.38 4.36
C HIS A 42 3.49 -15.07 4.92
N GLY A 43 3.64 -16.15 5.70
CA GLY A 43 2.51 -16.86 6.28
C GLY A 43 1.63 -15.97 7.17
N ILE A 44 2.26 -15.14 8.01
CA ILE A 44 1.55 -14.19 8.90
C ILE A 44 0.78 -13.15 8.07
N ILE A 45 1.35 -12.72 6.93
CA ILE A 45 0.68 -11.80 6.01
C ILE A 45 -0.60 -12.44 5.46
N VAL A 46 -0.50 -13.66 4.94
CA VAL A 46 -1.65 -14.39 4.38
C VAL A 46 -2.74 -14.60 5.43
N ASP A 47 -2.38 -15.08 6.63
CA ASP A 47 -3.33 -15.28 7.73
C ASP A 47 -4.05 -13.98 8.10
N ARG A 48 -3.31 -12.86 8.12
CA ARG A 48 -3.89 -11.55 8.42
C ARG A 48 -4.82 -11.08 7.31
N ILE A 49 -4.46 -11.28 6.04
CA ILE A 49 -5.32 -10.92 4.90
C ILE A 49 -6.60 -11.75 4.90
N GLU A 50 -6.52 -13.05 5.22
CA GLU A 50 -7.70 -13.89 5.36
C GLU A 50 -8.65 -13.33 6.41
N ARG A 51 -8.11 -12.90 7.56
CA ARG A 51 -8.92 -12.28 8.62
C ARG A 51 -9.53 -10.96 8.15
N LEU A 52 -8.76 -10.10 7.48
CA LEU A 52 -9.27 -8.84 6.92
C LEU A 52 -10.39 -9.08 5.92
N ALA A 53 -10.28 -10.09 5.05
CA ALA A 53 -11.34 -10.46 4.11
C ALA A 53 -12.63 -10.84 4.84
N LYS A 54 -12.55 -11.59 5.94
CA LYS A 54 -13.71 -11.95 6.77
C LYS A 54 -14.34 -10.72 7.42
N ASP A 55 -13.54 -9.80 7.96
CA ASP A 55 -14.01 -8.56 8.58
C ASP A 55 -14.69 -7.64 7.53
N ILE A 56 -14.10 -7.52 6.34
CA ILE A 56 -14.68 -6.80 5.21
C ILE A 56 -16.02 -7.41 4.78
N MET A 57 -16.08 -8.74 4.58
CA MET A 57 -17.32 -9.45 4.20
C MET A 57 -18.42 -9.32 5.25
N LYS A 58 -18.07 -9.18 6.53
CA LYS A 58 -19.04 -8.94 7.60
C LYS A 58 -19.72 -7.58 7.45
N ASP A 59 -18.97 -6.57 7.02
CA ASP A 59 -19.45 -5.19 6.94
C ASP A 59 -20.17 -4.88 5.62
N ILE A 60 -19.84 -5.56 4.51
CA ILE A 60 -20.36 -5.23 3.16
C ILE A 60 -21.05 -6.37 2.41
N GLY A 61 -21.31 -7.50 3.07
CA GLY A 61 -21.93 -8.67 2.43
C GLY A 61 -23.22 -8.31 1.67
N TYR A 62 -23.49 -9.03 0.57
CA TYR A 62 -24.67 -8.89 -0.31
C TYR A 62 -24.72 -7.61 -1.16
N CYS A 63 -23.62 -6.86 -1.25
CA CYS A 63 -23.52 -5.66 -2.10
C CYS A 63 -22.64 -5.90 -3.33
N ASP A 64 -22.85 -5.10 -4.38
CA ASP A 64 -21.89 -4.94 -5.47
C ASP A 64 -20.78 -3.97 -5.02
N ILE A 65 -19.53 -4.39 -5.17
CA ILE A 65 -18.37 -3.58 -4.80
C ILE A 65 -17.44 -3.33 -5.99
N MET A 66 -16.82 -2.15 -6.00
CA MET A 66 -15.66 -1.85 -6.83
C MET A 66 -14.41 -1.86 -5.98
N VAL A 67 -13.48 -2.77 -6.29
CA VAL A 67 -12.15 -2.88 -5.71
C VAL A 67 -11.19 -2.05 -6.55
N LEU A 68 -10.73 -0.94 -6.00
CA LEU A 68 -9.78 -0.04 -6.67
C LEU A 68 -8.36 -0.28 -6.14
N CYS A 69 -7.50 -0.90 -6.93
CA CYS A 69 -6.11 -1.20 -6.58
C CYS A 69 -5.17 -0.04 -6.96
N VAL A 70 -4.31 0.37 -6.01
CA VAL A 70 -3.22 1.33 -6.29
C VAL A 70 -1.94 0.62 -6.68
N LEU A 71 -1.52 0.86 -7.93
CA LEU A 71 -0.26 0.39 -8.46
C LEU A 71 0.90 1.34 -8.12
N LYS A 72 2.13 0.82 -8.00
CA LYS A 72 2.52 -0.59 -8.18
C LYS A 72 2.45 -1.40 -6.88
N GLY A 73 2.76 -0.79 -5.73
CA GLY A 73 3.01 -1.52 -4.48
C GLY A 73 1.82 -2.32 -3.92
N GLY A 74 0.58 -2.01 -4.30
CA GLY A 74 -0.61 -2.68 -3.77
C GLY A 74 -1.02 -3.96 -4.49
N TYR A 75 -0.37 -4.32 -5.60
CA TYR A 75 -0.89 -5.37 -6.49
C TYR A 75 -0.97 -6.75 -5.83
N LYS A 76 0.04 -7.15 -5.04
CA LYS A 76 0.05 -8.46 -4.36
C LYS A 76 -1.00 -8.54 -3.26
N PHE A 77 -1.01 -7.55 -2.36
CA PHE A 77 -2.04 -7.47 -1.32
C PHE A 77 -3.45 -7.47 -1.90
N CYS A 78 -3.69 -6.69 -2.97
CA CYS A 78 -4.99 -6.65 -3.62
C CYS A 78 -5.37 -8.00 -4.23
N ALA A 79 -4.43 -8.69 -4.87
CA ALA A 79 -4.67 -10.01 -5.44
C ALA A 79 -5.07 -11.02 -4.36
N ASP A 80 -4.30 -11.09 -3.28
CA ASP A 80 -4.54 -12.04 -2.19
C ASP A 80 -5.86 -11.73 -1.47
N LEU A 81 -6.13 -10.45 -1.18
CA LEU A 81 -7.40 -10.04 -0.56
C LEU A 81 -8.61 -10.41 -1.43
N VAL A 82 -8.55 -10.12 -2.73
CA VAL A 82 -9.63 -10.47 -3.67
C VAL A 82 -9.81 -11.99 -3.74
N GLU A 83 -8.75 -12.78 -3.68
CA GLU A 83 -8.86 -14.24 -3.69
C GLU A 83 -9.54 -14.77 -2.42
N HIS A 84 -9.20 -14.22 -1.24
CA HIS A 84 -9.91 -14.56 -0.01
C HIS A 84 -11.39 -14.14 -0.03
N LEU A 85 -11.73 -12.96 -0.59
CA LEU A 85 -13.12 -12.54 -0.77
C LEU A 85 -13.90 -13.46 -1.72
N LYS A 86 -13.27 -13.90 -2.83
CA LYS A 86 -13.85 -14.89 -3.75
C LYS A 86 -14.07 -16.22 -3.05
N SER A 87 -13.09 -16.69 -2.27
CA SER A 87 -13.18 -17.93 -1.52
C SER A 87 -14.37 -17.91 -0.55
N ILE A 88 -14.55 -16.83 0.22
CA ILE A 88 -15.72 -16.67 1.12
C ILE A 88 -17.02 -16.67 0.30
N SER A 89 -17.06 -15.94 -0.83
CA SER A 89 -18.26 -15.84 -1.67
C SER A 89 -18.68 -17.16 -2.31
N ARG A 90 -17.74 -18.09 -2.53
CA ARG A 90 -18.01 -19.41 -3.12
C ARG A 90 -18.35 -20.48 -2.08
N ASN A 91 -17.83 -20.33 -0.86
CA ASN A 91 -17.90 -21.35 0.19
C ASN A 91 -18.86 -20.99 1.33
N SER A 92 -19.64 -19.91 1.21
CA SER A 92 -20.59 -19.47 2.23
C SER A 92 -21.85 -18.85 1.62
N ASP A 93 -22.91 -18.71 2.42
CA ASP A 93 -24.15 -18.04 2.01
C ASP A 93 -24.01 -16.51 1.86
N ARG A 94 -22.83 -15.96 2.17
CA ARG A 94 -22.51 -14.54 1.98
C ARG A 94 -21.66 -14.40 0.73
N PHE A 95 -22.15 -13.63 -0.23
CA PHE A 95 -21.43 -13.33 -1.46
C PHE A 95 -21.38 -11.83 -1.70
N VAL A 96 -20.38 -11.43 -2.48
CA VAL A 96 -20.17 -10.07 -2.95
C VAL A 96 -19.80 -10.15 -4.42
N SER A 97 -20.48 -9.38 -5.25
CA SER A 97 -20.15 -9.24 -6.66
C SER A 97 -19.11 -8.12 -6.79
N MET A 98 -17.98 -8.43 -7.42
CA MET A 98 -16.79 -7.59 -7.41
C MET A 98 -16.39 -7.18 -8.82
N LYS A 99 -16.17 -5.87 -9.01
CA LYS A 99 -15.40 -5.33 -10.14
C LYS A 99 -14.04 -4.88 -9.63
N VAL A 100 -12.98 -5.11 -10.40
CA VAL A 100 -11.62 -4.71 -10.02
C VAL A 100 -11.12 -3.69 -11.03
N ASP A 101 -10.56 -2.60 -10.54
CA ASP A 101 -9.93 -1.57 -11.36
C ASP A 101 -8.57 -1.18 -10.77
N PHE A 102 -7.69 -0.62 -11.61
CA PHE A 102 -6.30 -0.32 -11.25
C PHE A 102 -5.97 1.13 -11.60
N ILE A 103 -5.49 1.86 -10.59
CA ILE A 103 -5.02 3.23 -10.75
C ILE A 103 -3.56 3.34 -10.35
N ARG A 104 -2.86 4.29 -10.95
CA ARG A 104 -1.52 4.69 -10.55
C ARG A 104 -1.54 6.13 -10.07
N LEU A 105 -0.88 6.36 -8.95
CA LEU A 105 -0.76 7.68 -8.36
C LEU A 105 0.62 8.25 -8.69
N LYS A 106 0.66 9.49 -9.17
CA LYS A 106 1.89 10.27 -9.31
C LYS A 106 1.72 11.59 -8.56
N SER A 107 2.63 11.87 -7.64
CA SER A 107 2.82 13.22 -7.10
C SER A 107 3.69 14.02 -8.06
N TYR A 108 3.23 15.20 -8.47
CA TYR A 108 4.04 16.16 -9.22
C TYR A 108 4.41 17.32 -8.31
N ARG A 109 5.69 17.72 -8.33
CA ARG A 109 6.13 19.01 -7.80
C ARG A 109 6.43 19.92 -8.99
N ASN A 110 5.61 20.95 -9.17
CA ASN A 110 5.96 22.09 -10.02
C ASN A 110 6.46 23.22 -9.14
N ASP A 111 7.41 24.02 -9.64
CA ASP A 111 8.12 25.08 -8.90
C ASP A 111 7.22 26.21 -8.36
N GLN A 112 5.92 26.17 -8.62
CA GLN A 112 4.96 27.23 -8.24
C GLN A 112 3.64 26.74 -7.64
N SER A 113 3.39 25.43 -7.48
CA SER A 113 2.11 24.95 -6.94
C SER A 113 2.23 23.76 -5.98
N MET A 114 1.34 23.76 -4.99
CA MET A 114 1.13 22.70 -4.01
C MET A 114 0.87 21.36 -4.69
N ASP A 115 1.74 20.37 -4.45
CA ASP A 115 1.55 18.91 -4.47
C ASP A 115 0.22 18.42 -5.11
N GLU A 116 0.03 18.62 -6.43
CA GLU A 116 -1.13 18.09 -7.13
C GLU A 116 -0.87 16.62 -7.49
N MET A 117 -1.81 15.78 -7.08
CA MET A 117 -1.73 14.34 -7.26
C MET A 117 -2.52 13.93 -8.51
N GLN A 118 -1.83 13.37 -9.49
CA GLN A 118 -2.44 12.87 -10.72
C GLN A 118 -2.78 11.38 -10.58
N ILE A 119 -4.04 11.04 -10.86
CA ILE A 119 -4.51 9.66 -11.03
C ILE A 119 -4.32 9.30 -12.50
N ILE A 120 -3.62 8.19 -12.76
CA ILE A 120 -3.30 7.71 -14.11
C ILE A 120 -3.85 6.30 -14.26
N GLY A 121 -4.56 6.07 -15.37
CA GLY A 121 -5.23 4.79 -15.62
C GLY A 121 -6.54 4.68 -14.84
N GLY A 122 -7.15 3.49 -14.93
CA GLY A 122 -8.49 3.21 -14.44
C GLY A 122 -9.56 3.42 -15.51
N GLU A 123 -10.72 2.80 -15.30
CA GLU A 123 -11.94 3.20 -16.00
C GLU A 123 -12.34 4.62 -15.58
N ASP A 124 -13.25 5.25 -16.33
CA ASP A 124 -13.79 6.54 -15.94
C ASP A 124 -14.37 6.43 -14.51
N LEU A 125 -13.84 7.25 -13.60
CA LEU A 125 -14.25 7.29 -12.19
C LEU A 125 -15.73 7.65 -12.04
N SER A 126 -16.39 8.16 -13.11
CA SER A 126 -17.85 8.29 -13.18
C SER A 126 -18.59 6.96 -12.92
N THR A 127 -17.98 5.82 -13.22
CA THR A 127 -18.53 4.49 -12.95
C THR A 127 -18.66 4.16 -11.45
N LEU A 128 -18.06 4.97 -10.56
CA LEU A 128 -18.16 4.84 -9.10
C LEU A 128 -19.47 5.39 -8.54
N ALA A 129 -20.20 6.21 -9.29
CA ALA A 129 -21.42 6.86 -8.83
C ALA A 129 -22.51 5.84 -8.44
N GLY A 130 -23.08 5.99 -7.24
CA GLY A 130 -24.18 5.14 -6.76
C GLY A 130 -23.80 3.69 -6.41
N LYS A 131 -22.51 3.33 -6.41
CA LYS A 131 -22.03 2.01 -5.97
C LYS A 131 -21.52 2.03 -4.53
N LEU A 132 -21.57 0.88 -3.87
CA LEU A 132 -20.98 0.68 -2.55
C LEU A 132 -19.48 0.38 -2.73
N ASN A 133 -18.61 1.39 -2.59
CA ASN A 133 -17.23 1.26 -3.03
C ASN A 133 -16.31 0.86 -1.86
N LEU A 134 -15.73 -0.34 -1.95
CA LEU A 134 -14.61 -0.76 -1.10
C LEU A 134 -13.31 -0.44 -1.85
N SER A 135 -12.70 0.70 -1.57
CA SER A 135 -11.41 1.07 -2.15
C SER A 135 -10.26 0.40 -1.38
N VAL A 136 -9.71 -0.68 -1.92
CA VAL A 136 -8.56 -1.41 -1.34
C VAL A 136 -7.24 -0.71 -1.71
N LEU A 137 -6.68 0.06 -0.79
CA LEU A 137 -5.78 1.17 -1.12
C LEU A 137 -4.32 1.07 -0.61
N PHE A 138 -3.45 0.13 -1.05
CA PHE A 138 -2.12 -0.07 -0.42
C PHE A 138 -0.81 0.43 -1.06
N ALA A 139 -0.11 1.20 -0.20
CA ALA A 139 1.22 0.97 0.39
C ALA A 139 2.50 1.44 -0.29
N LYS A 140 2.50 2.11 -1.44
CA LYS A 140 3.79 2.71 -1.86
C LYS A 140 4.16 4.00 -1.09
N ASP A 141 3.19 4.73 -0.52
CA ASP A 141 3.50 6.07 0.04
C ASP A 141 2.44 6.71 0.98
N VAL A 142 1.78 5.95 1.87
CA VAL A 142 0.92 6.55 2.93
C VAL A 142 1.74 6.95 4.16
N VAL A 143 3.03 6.61 4.17
CA VAL A 143 3.92 6.78 5.31
C VAL A 143 4.64 8.11 5.18
N GLY A 144 4.15 9.08 5.95
CA GLY A 144 4.87 10.33 6.24
C GLY A 144 3.93 11.51 6.41
N THR A 145 2.87 11.60 5.59
CA THR A 145 2.00 12.80 5.58
C THR A 145 0.50 12.56 5.37
N GLY A 146 0.05 11.35 4.99
CA GLY A 146 -1.38 11.07 4.72
C GLY A 146 -1.98 11.82 3.50
N ARG A 147 -1.19 12.64 2.80
CA ARG A 147 -1.64 13.51 1.70
C ARG A 147 -2.16 12.73 0.49
N THR A 148 -1.44 11.67 0.10
CA THR A 148 -1.81 10.80 -1.02
C THR A 148 -3.20 10.20 -0.83
N MET A 149 -3.46 9.69 0.38
CA MET A 149 -4.76 9.13 0.75
C MET A 149 -5.86 10.19 0.74
N LYS A 150 -5.59 11.37 1.30
CA LYS A 150 -6.55 12.47 1.33
C LYS A 150 -6.93 12.92 -0.09
N ALA A 151 -5.94 13.16 -0.95
CA ALA A 151 -6.17 13.61 -2.33
C ALA A 151 -6.94 12.58 -3.15
N LEU A 152 -6.67 11.29 -2.98
CA LEU A 152 -7.45 10.24 -3.63
C LEU A 152 -8.88 10.17 -3.10
N LEU A 153 -9.08 10.16 -1.78
CA LEU A 153 -10.43 10.15 -1.18
C LEU A 153 -11.24 11.36 -1.66
N SER A 154 -10.66 12.56 -1.60
CA SER A 154 -11.30 13.78 -2.10
C SER A 154 -11.59 13.74 -3.61
N SER A 155 -10.83 12.96 -4.39
CA SER A 155 -11.11 12.78 -5.82
C SER A 155 -12.26 11.81 -6.05
N ILE A 156 -12.33 10.72 -5.27
CA ILE A 156 -13.40 9.72 -5.34
C ILE A 156 -14.73 10.28 -4.80
N GLU A 157 -14.69 11.06 -3.72
CA GLU A 157 -15.86 11.69 -3.09
C GLU A 157 -16.64 12.60 -4.04
N LYS A 158 -15.97 13.22 -5.03
CA LYS A 158 -16.62 14.05 -6.07
C LYS A 158 -17.68 13.29 -6.86
N TYR A 159 -17.51 11.97 -7.00
CA TYR A 159 -18.42 11.10 -7.73
C TYR A 159 -19.54 10.53 -6.85
N LYS A 160 -19.63 10.95 -5.58
CA LYS A 160 -20.69 10.57 -4.62
C LYS A 160 -20.94 9.07 -4.53
N PRO A 161 -19.93 8.27 -4.13
CA PRO A 161 -20.14 6.85 -3.85
C PRO A 161 -21.04 6.66 -2.60
N ASN A 162 -21.74 5.52 -2.52
CA ASN A 162 -22.64 5.25 -1.39
C ASN A 162 -21.88 5.02 -0.08
N MET A 163 -20.68 4.44 -0.19
CA MET A 163 -19.77 4.21 0.92
C MET A 163 -18.35 4.13 0.37
N ILE A 164 -17.38 4.58 1.16
CA ILE A 164 -15.95 4.36 0.90
C ILE A 164 -15.38 3.62 2.11
N LYS A 165 -14.78 2.46 1.86
CA LYS A 165 -13.97 1.74 2.83
C LYS A 165 -12.53 1.65 2.35
N VAL A 166 -11.59 1.71 3.29
CA VAL A 166 -10.16 1.66 3.03
C VAL A 166 -9.60 0.47 3.79
N ALA A 167 -9.28 -0.64 3.11
CA ALA A 167 -8.39 -1.63 3.73
C ALA A 167 -7.04 -0.95 4.00
N LEU A 168 -6.22 -1.38 4.97
CA LEU A 168 -4.78 -1.14 5.05
C LEU A 168 -3.94 -2.40 5.21
N TYR A 169 -2.85 -2.54 4.45
CA TYR A 169 -1.82 -3.56 4.63
C TYR A 169 -0.84 -3.07 5.69
N LEU A 170 0.00 -2.11 5.28
CA LEU A 170 0.97 -1.28 6.02
C LEU A 170 0.35 -0.05 6.72
N PHE A 171 0.34 0.04 8.05
CA PHE A 171 0.13 1.28 8.79
C PHE A 171 1.40 1.63 9.59
N LYS A 172 1.97 2.84 9.45
CA LYS A 172 3.17 3.25 10.22
C LYS A 172 2.85 4.31 11.27
N LEU A 173 3.41 4.15 12.45
CA LEU A 173 3.37 5.17 13.50
C LEU A 173 4.27 6.35 13.12
N CYS A 174 3.68 7.50 12.78
CA CYS A 174 4.40 8.75 12.53
C CYS A 174 3.87 9.88 13.42
N SER A 175 4.76 10.77 13.88
CA SER A 175 4.45 11.87 14.80
C SER A 175 3.52 12.95 14.23
N PHE A 176 3.36 13.02 12.90
CA PHE A 176 2.46 13.94 12.20
C PHE A 176 1.20 13.20 11.74
N PHE A 177 0.24 13.07 12.64
CA PHE A 177 -0.98 12.33 12.36
C PHE A 177 -2.09 13.27 11.87
N PHE A 178 -2.61 13.02 10.67
CA PHE A 178 -3.98 13.40 10.31
C PHE A 178 -4.90 12.23 10.70
N PRO A 179 -6.03 12.46 11.39
CA PRO A 179 -6.95 11.39 11.72
C PRO A 179 -7.50 10.79 10.42
N LEU A 180 -7.02 9.60 10.06
CA LEU A 180 -7.70 8.75 9.10
C LEU A 180 -9.04 8.37 9.73
N SER A 181 -10.12 8.67 9.03
CA SER A 181 -11.51 8.45 9.46
C SER A 181 -11.72 7.01 9.96
N PRO A 182 -12.75 6.73 10.80
CA PRO A 182 -13.01 5.42 11.44
C PRO A 182 -13.36 4.26 10.48
N CYS A 183 -13.17 4.42 9.17
CA CYS A 183 -13.54 3.47 8.12
C CYS A 183 -12.32 2.72 7.52
N SER A 184 -11.19 2.70 8.22
CA SER A 184 -10.00 1.93 7.83
C SER A 184 -9.98 0.55 8.50
N ASP A 185 -9.62 -0.48 7.73
CA ASP A 185 -9.40 -1.85 8.19
C ASP A 185 -7.92 -2.19 8.02
N ALA A 186 -7.07 -1.89 9.00
CA ALA A 186 -5.62 -2.06 8.91
C ALA A 186 -5.15 -3.48 9.28
N GLY A 187 -4.21 -3.99 8.51
CA GLY A 187 -3.58 -5.31 8.66
C GLY A 187 -2.55 -5.26 9.78
N PHE A 188 -1.49 -4.49 9.55
CA PHE A 188 -0.37 -4.35 10.45
C PHE A 188 -0.09 -2.89 10.75
N GLU A 189 0.13 -2.60 12.02
CA GLU A 189 0.73 -1.36 12.49
C GLU A 189 2.21 -1.64 12.78
N ILE A 190 3.11 -0.85 12.19
CA ILE A 190 4.55 -1.04 12.29
C ILE A 190 5.25 0.26 12.75
N PRO A 191 6.45 0.15 13.31
CA PRO A 191 7.29 1.31 13.63
C PRO A 191 7.65 2.12 12.38
N ASN A 192 8.18 3.32 12.55
CA ASN A 192 8.63 4.17 11.46
C ASN A 192 9.94 3.68 10.81
N LEU A 193 9.88 2.51 10.15
CA LEU A 193 11.00 1.81 9.52
C LEU A 193 10.82 1.73 8.02
N PHE A 194 11.90 1.68 7.25
CA PHE A 194 11.82 1.46 5.82
C PHE A 194 11.69 -0.05 5.53
N VAL A 195 10.64 -0.43 4.80
CA VAL A 195 10.26 -1.83 4.57
C VAL A 195 10.18 -2.11 3.08
N VAL A 196 10.63 -3.31 2.69
CA VAL A 196 10.61 -3.79 1.31
C VAL A 196 10.03 -5.20 1.26
N GLY A 197 9.64 -5.64 0.07
CA GLY A 197 9.02 -6.94 -0.14
C GLY A 197 7.51 -6.94 -0.02
N TYR A 198 6.94 -8.05 -0.44
CA TYR A 198 5.51 -8.22 -0.66
C TYR A 198 4.94 -7.08 -1.54
N ALA A 199 5.53 -6.92 -2.73
CA ALA A 199 5.31 -5.83 -3.70
C ALA A 199 5.80 -4.43 -3.31
N LEU A 200 6.23 -4.18 -2.07
CA LEU A 200 6.94 -2.96 -1.70
C LEU A 200 8.36 -2.95 -2.27
N ASP A 201 8.86 -1.76 -2.55
CA ASP A 201 10.12 -1.60 -3.27
C ASP A 201 11.03 -0.52 -2.71
N TYR A 202 12.30 -0.67 -3.10
CA TYR A 202 13.28 0.41 -3.11
C TYR A 202 13.80 0.56 -4.54
N ASN A 203 13.58 1.73 -5.15
CA ASN A 203 13.97 2.02 -6.54
C ASN A 203 13.53 0.92 -7.54
N GLU A 204 12.31 0.42 -7.40
CA GLU A 204 11.71 -0.68 -8.19
C GLU A 204 12.28 -2.09 -7.94
N TYR A 205 13.32 -2.25 -7.11
CA TYR A 205 13.82 -3.54 -6.63
C TYR A 205 12.99 -4.06 -5.44
N PHE A 206 13.18 -5.33 -5.08
CA PHE A 206 12.59 -6.01 -3.91
C PHE A 206 11.09 -6.33 -4.00
N ARG A 207 10.41 -6.02 -5.13
CA ARG A 207 8.97 -6.34 -5.30
C ARG A 207 8.66 -7.83 -5.37
N ASP A 208 9.65 -8.61 -5.79
CA ASP A 208 9.65 -10.07 -5.97
C ASP A 208 9.95 -10.84 -4.67
N LEU A 209 10.27 -10.13 -3.58
CA LEU A 209 10.32 -10.74 -2.24
C LEU A 209 8.90 -11.07 -1.79
N ASN A 210 8.67 -12.32 -1.38
CA ASN A 210 7.37 -12.75 -0.84
C ASN A 210 7.22 -12.44 0.65
N ILE A 211 8.31 -12.13 1.35
CA ILE A 211 8.34 -11.83 2.78
C ILE A 211 8.51 -10.32 2.95
N LEU A 212 7.92 -9.74 4.01
CA LEU A 212 8.19 -8.35 4.35
C LEU A 212 9.50 -8.27 5.15
N HIS A 213 10.50 -7.66 4.55
CA HIS A 213 11.81 -7.46 5.15
C HIS A 213 12.01 -6.01 5.54
N ILE A 214 12.79 -5.81 6.59
CA ILE A 214 13.37 -4.49 6.85
C ILE A 214 14.68 -4.39 6.11
N CYS A 215 14.74 -3.39 5.24
CA CYS A 215 15.98 -2.93 4.68
C CYS A 215 16.48 -1.83 5.61
N ALA A 216 17.31 -2.17 6.59
CA ALA A 216 18.29 -1.17 6.99
C ALA A 216 19.22 -1.01 5.80
N CYS A 217 18.96 0.02 5.00
CA CYS A 217 20.06 0.66 4.31
C CYS A 217 21.08 0.99 5.39
N ILE A 218 22.13 0.17 5.52
CA ILE A 218 23.35 0.57 6.18
C ILE A 218 23.67 1.94 5.59
N PRO A 219 23.95 2.97 6.42
CA PRO A 219 24.06 4.37 5.97
C PRO A 219 25.16 4.65 4.92
N ILE A 220 25.80 3.62 4.39
CA ILE A 220 26.78 3.69 3.31
C ILE A 220 26.15 4.13 1.97
N LEU A 221 24.86 3.86 1.73
CA LEU A 221 24.21 4.28 0.47
C LEU A 221 23.68 5.72 0.49
N HIS A 222 23.45 6.34 1.65
CA HIS A 222 23.07 7.76 1.70
C HIS A 222 24.22 8.69 1.27
N VAL A 223 25.48 8.25 1.39
CA VAL A 223 26.66 9.01 0.97
C VAL A 223 27.01 8.75 -0.50
N TYR A 224 26.82 7.53 -1.02
CA TYR A 224 27.21 7.21 -2.40
C TYR A 224 26.13 7.50 -3.45
N VAL A 225 24.83 7.42 -3.12
CA VAL A 225 23.77 7.69 -4.12
C VAL A 225 23.64 9.19 -4.42
N TYR A 226 23.84 10.06 -3.42
CA TYR A 226 23.92 11.50 -3.68
C TYR A 226 25.16 11.86 -4.54
N ALA A 227 26.27 11.13 -4.42
CA ALA A 227 27.48 11.41 -5.21
C ALA A 227 27.39 10.91 -6.67
N TYR A 228 26.69 9.79 -6.94
CA TYR A 228 26.61 9.23 -8.30
C TYR A 228 25.51 9.86 -9.17
N THR A 229 24.43 10.35 -8.57
CA THR A 229 23.33 10.95 -9.36
C THR A 229 23.71 12.32 -9.94
N TYR A 230 24.65 13.06 -9.32
CA TYR A 230 25.16 14.33 -9.86
C TYR A 230 26.29 14.16 -10.88
N ARG A 231 26.95 12.99 -10.96
CA ARG A 231 28.10 12.79 -11.86
C ARG A 231 27.74 12.29 -13.26
N TYR A 232 26.51 11.80 -13.45
CA TYR A 232 26.02 11.31 -14.75
C TYR A 232 25.07 12.27 -15.48
N VAL A 233 24.62 13.36 -14.85
CA VAL A 233 23.70 14.33 -15.47
C VAL A 233 24.43 15.46 -16.23
N TYR A 234 25.74 15.62 -16.08
CA TYR A 234 26.52 16.69 -16.73
C TYR A 234 27.55 16.27 -17.79
N THR A 235 27.53 15.01 -18.26
CA THR A 235 28.51 14.54 -19.25
C THR A 235 27.94 14.19 -20.63
N HIS A 236 26.65 14.43 -20.91
CA HIS A 236 26.08 14.10 -22.22
C HIS A 236 25.08 15.09 -22.84
N ILE A 237 25.07 16.35 -22.41
CA ILE A 237 24.36 17.42 -23.11
C ILE A 237 25.33 18.59 -23.25
N ASP A 238 26.09 18.61 -24.33
CA ASP A 238 26.58 19.83 -25.03
C ASP A 238 27.56 19.44 -26.12
N THR A 239 27.03 18.95 -27.24
CA THR A 239 27.56 19.25 -28.57
C THR A 239 26.61 18.60 -29.56
N TYR A 240 25.55 19.30 -29.94
CA TYR A 240 25.04 19.39 -31.32
C TYR A 240 23.87 20.39 -31.28
N VAL A 241 23.84 21.26 -32.31
CA VAL A 241 22.86 22.33 -32.59
C VAL A 241 22.99 23.56 -31.66
N PHE A 242 23.43 24.77 -32.05
CA PHE A 242 23.42 25.54 -33.29
C PHE A 242 24.72 26.36 -33.44
N LYS A 243 24.99 26.83 -34.66
CA LYS A 243 26.03 27.77 -35.13
C LYS A 243 26.64 28.72 -34.10
#